data_AF-A0A091BVE0-F1
#
_entry.id   AF-A0A091BVE0-F1
#
_cell.length_a   1.000
_cell.length_b   1.000
_cell.length_c   1.000
_cell.angle_alpha   90.00
_cell.angle_beta   90.00
_cell.angle_gamma   90.00
#
_symmetry.space_group_name_H-M   'P 1'
#
loop_
_entity.id
_entity.type
_entity.pdbx_description
1 polymer ?
#
loop_
_entity_poly.entity_id
_entity_poly.type
_entity_poly.pdbx_seq_one_letter_code
_entity_poly.pdbx_strand_id
1 'polypeptide(L)'
;MFNSAVDNFTGFAPLGTVLVTMLGVGVAEWTGLIASTLKRLLSNVPAFLLSASVVFAGIISNIASDVGYIVIIPLGALIFAGAGRHPLAGLAAAFAGVSGGFSANLLVGPLDAIVVEIANEALSSAGINYEMSITANWYFMVASTILLTIVGALVTDKFVEPRLGEYKGDYRPDFESLSKVELKGLRNALIVLVVYAVIMGILMFPQGALFRSYDEALGTESINNFLSSGLLLGIFLLFVLPGLAYGITVGKIKNFF
;
A
#
# COMPACT_ATOMS: atom_id res chain seq x y z
N MET A 1 35.22 -13.97 -7.41
CA MET A 1 34.59 -12.65 -7.18
C MET A 1 34.29 -11.94 -8.49
N PHE A 2 35.27 -11.47 -9.27
CA PHE A 2 34.98 -10.75 -10.54
C PHE A 2 34.19 -11.57 -11.56
N ASN A 3 34.50 -12.85 -11.74
CA ASN A 3 33.84 -13.70 -12.74
C ASN A 3 32.41 -14.13 -12.36
N SER A 4 32.07 -14.06 -11.07
CA SER A 4 30.76 -14.48 -10.54
C SER A 4 29.89 -13.28 -10.13
N ALA A 5 30.39 -12.05 -10.28
CA ALA A 5 29.71 -10.86 -9.77
C ALA A 5 28.37 -10.61 -10.47
N VAL A 6 28.30 -10.82 -11.78
CA VAL A 6 27.07 -10.66 -12.57
C VAL A 6 26.08 -11.77 -12.24
N ASP A 7 26.51 -13.03 -12.26
CA ASP A 7 25.63 -14.18 -11.98
C ASP A 7 25.09 -14.17 -10.55
N ASN A 8 25.92 -13.76 -9.57
CA ASN A 8 25.47 -13.60 -8.19
C ASN A 8 24.45 -12.45 -8.06
N PHE A 9 24.58 -11.39 -8.85
CA PHE A 9 23.66 -10.24 -8.80
C PHE A 9 22.32 -10.54 -9.50
N THR A 10 22.35 -11.17 -10.67
CA THR A 10 21.13 -11.52 -11.42
C THR A 10 20.44 -12.75 -10.86
N GLY A 11 21.19 -13.67 -10.25
CA GLY A 11 20.66 -14.83 -9.53
C GLY A 11 20.11 -14.52 -8.14
N PHE A 12 20.27 -13.27 -7.65
CA PHE A 12 19.70 -12.84 -6.38
C PHE A 12 18.18 -12.69 -6.52
N ALA A 13 17.44 -13.68 -6.02
CA ALA A 13 15.97 -13.74 -6.12
C ALA A 13 15.24 -12.43 -5.72
N PRO A 14 15.63 -11.71 -4.64
CA PRO A 14 14.99 -10.44 -4.28
C PRO A 14 15.06 -9.35 -5.38
N LEU A 15 16.03 -9.40 -6.29
CA LEU A 15 16.21 -8.35 -7.28
C LEU A 15 15.06 -8.35 -8.30
N GLY A 16 14.73 -9.53 -8.84
CA GLY A 16 13.68 -9.67 -9.85
C GLY A 16 12.30 -9.34 -9.28
N THR A 17 12.03 -9.84 -8.06
CA THR A 17 10.77 -9.63 -7.36
C THR A 17 10.52 -8.14 -7.09
N VAL A 18 11.52 -7.43 -6.60
CA VAL A 18 11.41 -5.99 -6.33
C VAL A 18 11.14 -5.19 -7.59
N LEU A 19 11.91 -5.43 -8.65
CA LEU A 19 11.79 -4.66 -9.90
C LEU A 19 10.40 -4.79 -10.51
N VAL A 20 9.86 -6.01 -10.56
CA VAL A 20 8.51 -6.25 -11.10
C VAL A 20 7.44 -5.57 -10.25
N THR A 21 7.51 -5.71 -8.92
CA THR A 21 6.50 -5.14 -8.03
C THR A 21 6.54 -3.60 -8.04
N MET A 22 7.75 -3.02 -8.01
CA MET A 22 7.98 -1.57 -8.06
C MET A 22 7.53 -0.96 -9.39
N LEU A 23 7.65 -1.69 -10.51
CA LEU A 23 7.15 -1.20 -11.80
C LEU A 23 5.63 -1.00 -11.75
N GLY A 24 4.90 -1.93 -11.12
CA GLY A 24 3.45 -1.80 -10.99
C GLY A 24 3.03 -0.66 -10.08
N VAL A 25 3.64 -0.57 -8.90
CA VAL A 25 3.41 0.55 -7.95
C VAL A 25 3.77 1.89 -8.58
N GLY A 26 4.90 1.96 -9.28
CA GLY A 26 5.39 3.17 -9.94
C GLY A 26 4.43 3.71 -11.00
N VAL A 27 3.75 2.84 -11.75
CA VAL A 27 2.68 3.27 -12.67
C VAL A 27 1.54 3.93 -11.90
N ALA A 28 1.01 3.29 -10.86
CA ALA A 28 -0.10 3.82 -10.05
C ALA A 28 0.26 5.14 -9.35
N GLU A 29 1.49 5.25 -8.87
CA GLU A 29 2.02 6.45 -8.26
C GLU A 29 2.17 7.59 -9.28
N TRP A 30 2.85 7.33 -10.40
CA TRP A 30 3.11 8.34 -11.42
C TRP A 30 1.82 8.88 -12.04
N THR A 31 0.80 8.03 -12.24
CA THR A 31 -0.52 8.46 -12.70
C THR A 31 -1.25 9.29 -11.65
N GLY A 32 -0.82 9.31 -10.40
CA GLY A 32 -1.43 10.05 -9.30
C GLY A 32 -2.62 9.31 -8.66
N LEU A 33 -2.81 8.02 -8.96
CA LEU A 33 -3.93 7.24 -8.41
C LEU A 33 -3.83 7.18 -6.88
N ILE A 34 -2.64 6.87 -6.36
CA ILE A 34 -2.42 6.75 -4.91
C ILE A 34 -2.69 8.08 -4.21
N ALA A 35 -2.08 9.17 -4.70
CA ALA A 35 -2.27 10.50 -4.12
C ALA A 35 -3.75 10.92 -4.12
N SER A 36 -4.46 10.75 -5.22
CA SER A 36 -5.88 11.13 -5.31
C SER A 36 -6.79 10.23 -4.48
N THR A 37 -6.45 8.94 -4.34
CA THR A 37 -7.17 8.00 -3.45
C THR A 37 -7.00 8.39 -1.99
N LEU A 38 -5.77 8.69 -1.56
CA LEU A 38 -5.47 9.13 -0.20
C LEU A 38 -6.14 10.47 0.12
N LYS A 39 -6.09 11.44 -0.81
CA LYS A 39 -6.86 12.70 -0.69
C LYS A 39 -8.35 12.42 -0.55
N ARG A 40 -8.91 11.50 -1.35
CA ARG A 40 -10.34 11.14 -1.29
C ARG A 40 -10.71 10.50 0.03
N LEU A 41 -9.88 9.59 0.54
CA LEU A 41 -10.10 8.87 1.81
C LEU A 41 -10.20 9.86 2.97
N LEU A 42 -9.38 10.91 2.93
CA LEU A 42 -9.33 11.92 3.96
C LEU A 42 -10.32 13.08 3.74
N SER A 43 -10.95 13.16 2.57
CA SER A 43 -12.00 14.13 2.27
C SER A 43 -13.32 13.68 2.94
N ASN A 44 -13.96 14.56 3.70
CA ASN A 44 -15.22 14.31 4.42
C ASN A 44 -15.14 13.29 5.57
N VAL A 45 -14.00 13.18 6.24
CA VAL A 45 -13.89 12.41 7.48
C VAL A 45 -14.57 13.16 8.62
N PRO A 46 -15.45 12.53 9.44
CA PRO A 46 -16.05 13.18 10.59
C PRO A 46 -14.98 13.50 11.64
N ALA A 47 -15.13 14.63 12.33
CA ALA A 47 -14.10 15.17 13.24
C ALA A 47 -13.59 14.15 14.29
N PHE A 48 -14.46 13.27 14.78
CA PHE A 48 -14.12 12.25 15.79
C PHE A 48 -13.25 11.09 15.25
N LEU A 49 -13.24 10.84 13.93
CA LEU A 49 -12.38 9.84 13.30
C LEU A 49 -11.13 10.45 12.68
N LEU A 50 -10.99 11.77 12.71
CA LEU A 50 -9.99 12.47 11.91
C LEU A 50 -8.57 11.95 12.16
N SER A 51 -8.19 11.78 13.43
CA SER A 51 -6.87 11.29 13.83
C SER A 51 -6.65 9.86 13.37
N ALA A 52 -7.65 8.99 13.57
CA ALA A 52 -7.59 7.60 13.13
C ALA A 52 -7.45 7.51 11.60
N SER A 53 -8.22 8.30 10.86
CA SER A 53 -8.16 8.31 9.39
C SER A 53 -6.81 8.82 8.89
N VAL A 54 -6.24 9.86 9.48
CA VAL A 54 -4.92 10.38 9.10
C VAL A 54 -3.81 9.37 9.40
N VAL A 55 -3.81 8.75 10.59
CA VAL A 55 -2.85 7.70 10.94
C VAL A 55 -2.99 6.50 10.00
N PHE A 56 -4.21 6.03 9.78
CA PHE A 56 -4.51 4.91 8.88
C PHE A 56 -4.08 5.17 7.44
N ALA A 57 -4.38 6.35 6.92
CA ALA A 57 -3.93 6.77 5.59
C ALA A 57 -2.40 6.84 5.52
N GLY A 58 -1.75 7.26 6.60
CA GLY A 58 -0.30 7.22 6.74
C GLY A 58 0.25 5.79 6.66
N ILE A 59 -0.32 4.86 7.42
CA ILE A 59 0.10 3.45 7.42
C ILE A 59 -0.01 2.85 6.00
N ILE A 60 -1.17 2.98 5.36
CA ILE A 60 -1.43 2.40 4.02
C ILE A 60 -0.60 3.08 2.91
N SER A 61 -0.12 4.30 3.14
CA SER A 61 0.70 5.00 2.14
C SER A 61 2.07 4.34 1.90
N ASN A 62 2.51 3.42 2.76
CA ASN A 62 3.73 2.63 2.57
C ASN A 62 3.74 1.84 1.25
N ILE A 63 2.56 1.49 0.72
CA ILE A 63 2.40 0.83 -0.59
C ILE A 63 3.09 1.64 -1.70
N ALA A 64 3.11 2.96 -1.58
CA ALA A 64 3.70 3.88 -2.56
C ALA A 64 5.00 4.52 -2.08
N SER A 65 5.73 3.84 -1.16
CA SER A 65 7.05 4.18 -0.57
C SER A 65 7.22 5.63 -0.09
N ASP A 66 7.22 6.60 -1.00
CA ASP A 66 7.61 7.99 -0.79
C ASP A 66 6.43 8.97 -0.82
N VAL A 67 5.30 8.59 -1.44
CA VAL A 67 4.08 9.44 -1.52
C VAL A 67 3.55 9.79 -0.14
N GLY A 68 3.67 8.87 0.82
CA GLY A 68 3.25 9.09 2.20
C GLY A 68 3.87 10.34 2.81
N TYR A 69 5.19 10.49 2.66
CA TYR A 69 5.92 11.63 3.23
C TYR A 69 5.60 12.94 2.52
N ILE A 70 5.45 12.90 1.19
CA ILE A 70 5.27 14.10 0.37
C ILE A 70 3.82 14.61 0.44
N VAL A 71 2.84 13.70 0.48
CA VAL A 71 1.41 14.05 0.36
C VAL A 71 0.68 13.96 1.70
N ILE A 72 0.85 12.88 2.46
CA ILE A 72 0.01 12.62 3.65
C ILE A 72 0.39 13.54 4.81
N ILE A 73 1.68 13.81 5.01
CA ILE A 73 2.13 14.65 6.13
C ILE A 73 1.59 16.08 6.02
N PRO A 74 1.78 16.80 4.89
CA PRO A 74 1.19 18.12 4.74
C PRO A 74 -0.34 18.07 4.77
N LEU A 75 -0.95 17.07 4.11
CA LEU A 75 -2.39 16.93 4.05
C LEU A 75 -3.00 16.73 5.44
N GLY A 76 -2.40 15.91 6.31
CA GLY A 76 -2.82 15.71 7.69
C GLY A 76 -2.89 17.02 8.47
N ALA A 77 -1.88 17.88 8.31
CA ALA A 77 -1.88 19.21 8.92
C ALA A 77 -3.03 20.09 8.39
N LEU A 78 -3.26 20.08 7.07
CA LEU A 78 -4.33 20.87 6.44
C LEU A 78 -5.72 20.42 6.86
N ILE A 79 -5.98 19.10 6.96
CA ILE A 79 -7.30 18.60 7.37
C ILE A 79 -7.57 18.93 8.84
N PHE A 80 -6.57 18.82 9.71
CA PHE A 80 -6.70 19.24 11.09
C PHE A 80 -7.03 20.74 11.18
N ALA A 81 -6.30 21.59 10.45
CA ALA A 81 -6.59 23.03 10.36
C ALA A 81 -8.03 23.30 9.90
N GLY A 82 -8.47 22.65 8.82
CA GLY A 82 -9.82 22.79 8.27
C GLY A 82 -10.93 22.29 9.20
N ALA A 83 -10.63 21.34 10.09
CA ALA A 83 -11.52 20.85 11.13
C ALA A 83 -11.49 21.68 12.43
N GLY A 84 -10.73 22.80 12.46
CA GLY A 84 -10.55 23.63 13.66
C GLY A 84 -9.65 22.99 14.73
N ARG A 85 -8.91 21.94 14.38
CA ARG A 85 -7.97 21.21 15.24
C ARG A 85 -6.55 21.68 15.02
N HIS A 86 -5.65 21.37 15.95
CA HIS A 86 -4.27 21.88 15.87
C HIS A 86 -3.49 21.24 14.69
N PRO A 87 -2.99 22.02 13.71
CA PRO A 87 -2.34 21.46 12.51
C PRO A 87 -1.09 20.63 12.82
N LEU A 88 -0.31 21.04 13.84
CA LEU A 88 0.84 20.25 14.31
C LEU A 88 0.45 18.87 14.85
N ALA A 89 -0.75 18.71 15.42
CA ALA A 89 -1.25 17.40 15.85
C ALA A 89 -1.53 16.51 14.62
N GLY A 90 -2.12 17.09 13.56
CA GLY A 90 -2.33 16.39 12.29
C GLY A 90 -1.02 16.02 11.60
N LEU A 91 -0.02 16.91 11.61
CA LEU A 91 1.32 16.65 11.10
C LEU A 91 2.00 15.50 11.85
N ALA A 92 1.95 15.53 13.19
CA ALA A 92 2.50 14.48 14.04
C ALA A 92 1.78 13.13 13.83
N ALA A 93 0.44 13.15 13.74
CA ALA A 93 -0.37 11.96 13.48
C ALA A 93 -0.03 11.33 12.13
N ALA A 94 0.06 12.14 11.08
CA ALA A 94 0.43 11.70 9.75
C ALA A 94 1.85 11.14 9.73
N PHE A 95 2.82 11.84 10.33
CA PHE A 95 4.21 11.37 10.41
C PHE A 95 4.32 10.06 11.18
N ALA A 96 3.64 9.93 12.31
CA ALA A 96 3.60 8.70 13.09
C ALA A 96 2.98 7.54 12.30
N GLY A 97 1.92 7.78 11.54
CA GLY A 97 1.32 6.79 10.65
C GLY A 97 2.25 6.33 9.52
N VAL A 98 2.86 7.28 8.82
CA VAL A 98 3.76 6.99 7.68
C VAL A 98 5.05 6.30 8.15
N SER A 99 5.71 6.84 9.17
CA SER A 99 7.02 6.35 9.63
C SER A 99 6.90 5.16 10.58
N GLY A 100 6.06 5.29 11.62
CA GLY A 100 5.85 4.22 12.60
C GLY A 100 5.03 3.04 12.06
N GLY A 101 4.24 3.26 11.01
CA GLY A 101 3.43 2.24 10.34
C GLY A 101 4.08 1.59 9.13
N PHE A 102 5.34 1.89 8.81
CA PHE A 102 5.94 1.57 7.51
C PHE A 102 5.87 0.09 7.11
N SER A 103 5.95 -0.85 8.07
CA SER A 103 5.84 -2.28 7.80
C SER A 103 4.40 -2.82 7.91
N ALA A 104 3.48 -2.10 8.53
CA ALA A 104 2.11 -2.55 8.67
C ALA A 104 1.32 -2.25 7.40
N ASN A 105 0.54 -3.23 6.93
CA ASN A 105 -0.27 -3.05 5.73
C ASN A 105 -1.47 -3.99 5.70
N LEU A 106 -2.49 -3.63 4.92
CA LEU A 106 -3.63 -4.50 4.61
C LEU A 106 -3.36 -5.41 3.40
N LEU A 107 -2.48 -4.97 2.49
CA LEU A 107 -2.11 -5.71 1.29
C LEU A 107 -0.64 -6.07 1.35
N VAL A 108 -0.31 -7.22 0.78
CA VAL A 108 1.08 -7.61 0.55
C VAL A 108 1.71 -6.64 -0.45
N GLY A 109 2.83 -6.06 -0.08
CA GLY A 109 3.53 -5.06 -0.86
C GLY A 109 4.97 -5.45 -1.21
N PRO A 110 5.68 -4.54 -1.89
CA PRO A 110 7.08 -4.73 -2.29
C PRO A 110 8.02 -4.97 -1.10
N LEU A 111 7.78 -4.31 0.03
CA LEU A 111 8.60 -4.49 1.24
C LEU A 111 8.52 -5.92 1.78
N ASP A 112 7.35 -6.55 1.68
CA ASP A 112 7.14 -7.92 2.15
C ASP A 112 7.92 -8.91 1.30
N ALA A 113 7.88 -8.73 -0.02
CA ALA A 113 8.68 -9.52 -0.95
C ALA A 113 10.17 -9.37 -0.65
N ILE A 114 10.66 -8.15 -0.39
CA ILE A 114 12.07 -7.91 -0.03
C ILE A 114 12.45 -8.68 1.24
N VAL A 115 11.68 -8.50 2.32
CA VAL A 115 12.04 -9.05 3.63
C VAL A 115 12.01 -10.58 3.60
N VAL A 116 11.01 -11.17 2.93
CA VAL A 116 10.87 -12.62 2.81
C VAL A 116 12.00 -13.22 1.98
N GLU A 117 12.34 -12.62 0.83
CA GLU A 117 13.41 -13.13 -0.03
C GLU A 117 14.79 -13.00 0.64
N ILE A 118 15.06 -11.92 1.36
CA ILE A 118 16.29 -11.79 2.18
C ILE A 118 16.36 -12.90 3.23
N ALA A 119 15.23 -13.18 3.88
CA ALA A 119 15.18 -14.18 4.91
C ALA A 119 15.29 -15.61 4.34
N ASN A 120 14.76 -15.88 3.14
CA ASN A 120 14.98 -17.13 2.41
C ASN A 120 16.46 -17.32 2.03
N GLU A 121 17.15 -16.28 1.57
CA GLU A 121 18.59 -16.35 1.28
C GLU A 121 19.41 -16.67 2.54
N ALA A 122 19.03 -16.07 3.68
CA ALA A 122 19.67 -16.36 4.97
C ALA A 122 19.42 -17.82 5.42
N LEU A 123 18.22 -18.36 5.22
CA LEU A 123 17.90 -19.76 5.51
C LEU A 123 18.71 -20.72 4.64
N SER A 124 18.78 -20.45 3.33
CA SER A 124 19.58 -21.21 2.37
C SER A 124 21.06 -21.22 2.76
N SER A 125 21.60 -20.05 3.13
CA SER A 125 22.98 -19.90 3.61
C SER A 125 23.26 -20.69 4.90
N ALA A 126 22.24 -20.91 5.73
CA ALA A 126 22.32 -21.71 6.95
C ALA A 126 22.07 -23.22 6.71
N GLY A 127 21.79 -23.65 5.48
CA GLY A 127 21.48 -25.04 5.13
C GLY A 127 20.08 -25.49 5.57
N ILE A 128 19.16 -24.55 5.83
CA ILE A 128 17.78 -24.85 6.21
C ILE A 128 16.95 -24.95 4.92
N ASN A 129 16.45 -26.15 4.63
CA ASN A 129 15.57 -26.40 3.49
C ASN A 129 14.12 -26.00 3.81
N TYR A 130 13.88 -24.69 3.90
CA TYR A 130 12.56 -24.10 4.12
C TYR A 130 12.44 -22.80 3.32
N GLU A 131 11.32 -22.64 2.61
CA GLU A 131 11.01 -21.45 1.82
C GLU A 131 9.80 -20.75 2.45
N MET A 132 9.99 -19.51 2.89
CA MET A 132 8.91 -18.67 3.39
C MET A 132 8.12 -18.08 2.23
N SER A 133 6.80 -18.14 2.35
CA SER A 133 5.90 -17.42 1.45
C SER A 133 5.91 -15.92 1.74
N ILE A 134 5.73 -15.12 0.70
CA ILE A 134 5.55 -13.65 0.80
C ILE A 134 4.35 -13.30 1.71
N THR A 135 3.37 -14.21 1.82
CA THR A 135 2.17 -14.02 2.65
C THR A 135 2.36 -14.39 4.13
N ALA A 136 3.55 -14.88 4.53
CA ALA A 136 3.79 -15.42 5.88
C ALA A 136 3.45 -14.44 7.00
N ASN A 137 3.71 -13.14 6.81
CA ASN A 137 3.44 -12.10 7.81
C ASN A 137 2.09 -11.39 7.63
N TRP A 138 1.28 -11.79 6.65
CA TRP A 138 0.13 -10.98 6.23
C TRP A 138 -0.90 -10.76 7.35
N TYR A 139 -1.27 -11.80 8.10
CA TYR A 139 -2.20 -11.67 9.22
C TYR A 139 -1.66 -10.76 10.33
N PHE A 140 -0.36 -10.83 10.61
CA PHE A 140 0.30 -9.99 11.59
C PHE A 140 0.29 -8.51 11.17
N MET A 141 0.53 -8.24 9.88
CA MET A 141 0.49 -6.88 9.33
C MET A 141 -0.91 -6.28 9.35
N VAL A 142 -1.94 -7.07 9.03
CA VAL A 142 -3.35 -6.63 9.08
C VAL A 142 -3.72 -6.27 10.53
N ALA A 143 -3.41 -7.13 11.49
CA ALA A 143 -3.65 -6.87 12.90
C ALA A 143 -2.87 -5.63 13.40
N SER A 144 -1.61 -5.50 12.99
CA SER A 144 -0.75 -4.36 13.32
C SER A 144 -1.28 -3.05 12.75
N THR A 145 -1.83 -3.06 11.54
CA THR A 145 -2.45 -1.87 10.92
C THR A 145 -3.59 -1.34 11.77
N ILE A 146 -4.49 -2.23 12.21
CA ILE A 146 -5.63 -1.86 13.07
C ILE A 146 -5.13 -1.35 14.43
N LEU A 147 -4.20 -2.08 15.06
CA LEU A 147 -3.65 -1.71 16.36
C LEU A 147 -2.95 -0.35 16.32
N LEU A 148 -2.05 -0.13 15.36
CA LEU A 148 -1.30 1.11 15.20
C LEU A 148 -2.22 2.29 14.87
N THR A 149 -3.28 2.06 14.09
CA THR A 149 -4.31 3.08 13.84
C THR A 149 -4.97 3.53 15.13
N ILE A 150 -5.40 2.58 15.97
CA ILE A 150 -6.05 2.86 17.26
C ILE A 150 -5.08 3.56 18.20
N VAL A 151 -3.87 3.03 18.37
CA VAL A 151 -2.86 3.60 19.26
C VAL A 151 -2.45 5.00 18.79
N GLY A 152 -2.18 5.19 17.51
CA GLY A 152 -1.82 6.48 16.93
C GLY A 152 -2.92 7.51 17.16
N ALA A 153 -4.18 7.17 16.88
CA ALA A 153 -5.31 8.05 17.15
C ALA A 153 -5.43 8.43 18.63
N LEU A 154 -5.33 7.44 19.53
CA LEU A 154 -5.41 7.67 20.98
C LEU A 154 -4.27 8.55 21.48
N VAL A 155 -3.05 8.33 20.99
CA VAL A 155 -1.88 9.14 21.36
C VAL A 155 -2.06 10.57 20.86
N THR A 156 -2.51 10.76 19.62
CA THR A 156 -2.79 12.08 19.06
C THR A 156 -3.85 12.82 19.87
N ASP A 157 -5.00 12.20 20.11
CA ASP A 157 -6.16 12.86 20.72
C ASP A 157 -6.01 13.09 22.22
N LYS A 158 -5.40 12.13 22.95
CA LYS A 158 -5.31 12.21 24.41
C LYS A 158 -4.03 12.85 24.92
N PHE A 159 -2.95 12.83 24.14
CA PHE A 159 -1.64 13.28 24.63
C PHE A 159 -1.05 14.41 23.77
N VAL A 160 -1.07 14.31 22.45
CA VAL A 160 -0.41 15.30 21.59
C VAL A 160 -1.24 16.58 21.46
N GLU A 161 -2.49 16.46 21.03
CA GLU A 161 -3.36 17.62 20.79
C GLU A 161 -3.65 18.42 22.08
N PRO A 162 -3.98 17.82 23.23
CA PRO A 162 -4.23 18.57 24.46
C PRO A 162 -3.02 19.35 24.96
N ARG A 163 -1.79 18.87 24.67
CA ARG A 163 -0.55 19.58 25.03
C ARG A 163 -0.25 20.77 24.14
N LEU A 164 -0.83 20.82 22.95
CA LEU A 164 -0.68 21.95 22.02
C LEU A 164 -1.67 23.09 22.30
N GLY A 165 -2.74 22.81 23.05
CA GLY A 165 -3.78 23.77 23.40
C GLY A 165 -4.75 24.05 22.26
N GLU A 166 -5.68 25.00 22.48
CA GLU A 166 -6.67 25.38 21.47
C GLU A 166 -6.02 26.05 20.27
N TYR A 167 -6.38 25.56 19.08
CA TYR A 167 -5.95 26.19 17.84
C TYR A 167 -6.74 27.48 17.59
N LYS A 168 -6.03 28.61 17.56
CA LYS A 168 -6.58 29.95 17.32
C LYS A 168 -6.21 30.53 15.95
N GLY A 169 -5.71 29.70 15.03
CA GLY A 169 -5.29 30.18 13.71
C GLY A 169 -6.50 30.40 12.79
N ASP A 170 -6.46 31.50 12.04
CA ASP A 170 -7.45 31.82 10.98
C ASP A 170 -7.17 31.09 9.65
N TYR A 171 -6.11 30.28 9.60
CA TYR A 171 -5.74 29.56 8.38
C TYR A 171 -6.73 28.43 8.11
N ARG A 172 -7.70 28.71 7.25
CA ARG A 172 -8.55 27.70 6.61
C ARG A 172 -7.94 27.39 5.26
N PRO A 173 -7.24 26.26 5.10
CA PRO A 173 -6.72 25.90 3.80
C PRO A 173 -7.89 25.74 2.83
N ASP A 174 -7.77 26.38 1.67
CA ASP A 174 -8.67 26.12 0.57
C ASP A 174 -8.35 24.70 0.10
N PHE A 175 -9.16 23.75 0.53
CA PHE A 175 -9.00 22.37 0.12
C PHE A 175 -9.24 22.34 -1.38
N GLU A 176 -8.18 22.19 -2.17
CA GLU A 176 -8.32 21.82 -3.57
C GLU A 176 -8.98 20.45 -3.62
N SER A 177 -10.31 20.47 -3.62
CA SER A 177 -11.13 19.30 -3.76
C SER A 177 -10.78 18.62 -5.07
N LEU A 178 -10.81 17.29 -5.05
CA LEU A 178 -10.57 16.50 -6.26
C LEU A 178 -11.47 17.00 -7.40
N SER A 179 -10.85 17.27 -8.54
CA SER A 179 -11.57 17.72 -9.73
C SER A 179 -12.59 16.67 -10.17
N LYS A 180 -13.60 17.10 -10.93
CA LYS A 180 -14.61 16.18 -11.51
C LYS A 180 -13.96 15.08 -12.35
N VAL A 181 -12.82 15.38 -12.99
CA VAL A 181 -12.06 14.43 -13.82
C VAL A 181 -11.33 13.42 -12.93
N GLU A 182 -10.69 13.84 -11.85
CA GLU A 182 -10.06 12.92 -10.88
C GLU A 182 -11.08 12.01 -10.21
N LEU A 183 -12.25 12.54 -9.83
CA LEU A 183 -13.33 11.71 -9.29
C LEU A 183 -13.82 10.65 -10.28
N LYS A 184 -13.95 11.03 -11.57
CA LYS A 184 -14.25 10.07 -12.65
C LYS A 184 -13.13 9.05 -12.82
N GLY A 185 -11.87 9.49 -12.73
CA GLY A 185 -10.69 8.62 -12.75
C GLY A 185 -10.69 7.61 -11.62
N LEU A 186 -10.92 8.03 -10.38
CA LEU A 186 -11.00 7.16 -9.21
C LEU A 186 -12.12 6.13 -9.37
N ARG A 187 -13.28 6.53 -9.89
CA ARG A 187 -14.39 5.61 -10.17
C ARG A 187 -14.00 4.57 -11.22
N ASN A 188 -13.35 4.97 -12.31
CA ASN A 188 -12.91 4.06 -13.36
C ASN A 188 -11.83 3.09 -12.85
N ALA A 189 -10.87 3.59 -12.07
CA ALA A 189 -9.85 2.77 -11.42
C ALA A 189 -10.48 1.75 -10.47
N LEU A 190 -11.49 2.16 -9.68
CA LEU A 190 -12.23 1.26 -8.80
C LEU A 190 -12.99 0.18 -9.59
N ILE A 191 -13.62 0.52 -10.72
CA ILE A 191 -14.29 -0.46 -11.58
C ILE A 191 -13.28 -1.50 -12.09
N VAL A 192 -12.12 -1.05 -12.59
CA VAL A 192 -11.07 -1.96 -13.06
C VAL A 192 -10.52 -2.82 -11.94
N LEU A 193 -10.33 -2.26 -10.75
CA LEU A 193 -9.92 -3.00 -9.56
C LEU A 193 -10.93 -4.09 -9.18
N VAL A 194 -12.22 -3.78 -9.19
CA VAL A 194 -13.29 -4.75 -8.90
C VAL A 194 -13.33 -5.86 -9.95
N VAL A 195 -13.26 -5.50 -11.24
CA VAL A 195 -13.23 -6.49 -12.34
C VAL A 195 -12.00 -7.39 -12.20
N TYR A 196 -10.83 -6.81 -11.93
CA TYR A 196 -9.60 -7.56 -11.67
C TYR A 196 -9.77 -8.52 -10.49
N ALA A 197 -10.31 -8.06 -9.36
CA ALA A 197 -10.54 -8.89 -8.18
C ALA A 197 -11.51 -10.05 -8.46
N VAL A 198 -12.57 -9.82 -9.25
CA VAL A 198 -13.51 -10.87 -9.67
C VAL A 198 -12.83 -11.89 -10.57
N ILE A 199 -12.05 -11.44 -11.57
CA ILE A 199 -11.30 -12.34 -12.45
C ILE A 199 -10.32 -13.18 -11.64
N MET A 200 -9.51 -12.55 -10.78
CA MET A 200 -8.58 -13.27 -9.91
C MET A 200 -9.32 -14.25 -9.00
N GLY A 201 -10.46 -13.87 -8.42
CA GLY A 201 -11.28 -14.77 -7.62
C GLY A 201 -11.75 -16.01 -8.39
N ILE A 202 -12.18 -15.85 -9.64
CA ILE A 202 -12.57 -16.96 -10.52
C ILE A 202 -11.37 -17.83 -10.89
N LEU A 203 -10.17 -17.27 -11.01
CA LEU A 203 -8.96 -18.04 -11.30
C LEU A 203 -8.35 -18.72 -10.07
N MET A 204 -8.72 -18.29 -8.86
CA MET A 204 -8.14 -18.75 -7.59
C MET A 204 -9.02 -19.76 -6.84
N PHE A 205 -10.35 -19.55 -6.76
CA PHE A 205 -11.21 -20.27 -5.81
C PHE A 205 -12.00 -21.48 -6.35
N PRO A 206 -12.50 -21.50 -7.61
CA PRO A 206 -13.23 -22.65 -8.14
C PRO A 206 -12.42 -23.97 -8.10
N GLN A 207 -13.12 -25.10 -8.17
CA GLN A 207 -12.48 -26.41 -8.36
C GLN A 207 -11.95 -26.52 -9.80
N GLY A 208 -10.71 -26.97 -9.99
CA GLY A 208 -10.04 -26.95 -11.29
C GLY A 208 -9.66 -25.56 -11.79
N ALA A 209 -9.59 -24.56 -10.91
CA ALA A 209 -9.20 -23.21 -11.28
C ALA A 209 -7.72 -23.16 -11.72
N LEU A 210 -7.39 -22.28 -12.66
CA LEU A 210 -6.09 -22.25 -13.34
C LEU A 210 -4.90 -22.03 -12.39
N PHE A 211 -5.11 -21.33 -11.26
CA PHE A 211 -4.07 -21.09 -10.26
C PHE A 211 -4.00 -22.14 -9.14
N ARG A 212 -4.87 -23.16 -9.19
CA ARG A 212 -4.75 -24.32 -8.31
C ARG A 212 -3.95 -25.40 -9.02
N SER A 213 -2.83 -25.77 -8.41
CA SER A 213 -2.04 -26.91 -8.84
C SER A 213 -2.21 -28.07 -7.87
N TYR A 214 -2.09 -29.29 -8.36
CA TYR A 214 -2.08 -30.46 -7.50
C TYR A 214 -0.89 -30.38 -6.54
N ASP A 215 -1.15 -30.46 -5.24
CA ASP A 215 -0.13 -30.45 -4.20
C ASP A 215 0.02 -31.88 -3.67
N GLU A 216 1.16 -32.51 -3.98
CA GLU A 216 1.46 -33.90 -3.61
C GLU A 216 1.50 -34.10 -2.08
N ALA A 217 1.82 -33.06 -1.31
CA ALA A 217 1.89 -33.15 0.16
C ALA A 217 0.50 -33.11 0.82
N LEU A 218 -0.46 -32.42 0.21
CA LEU A 218 -1.84 -32.31 0.70
C LEU A 218 -2.79 -33.33 0.05
N GLY A 219 -2.39 -33.96 -1.06
CA GLY A 219 -3.24 -34.87 -1.83
C GLY A 219 -4.44 -34.19 -2.47
N THR A 220 -4.41 -32.87 -2.59
CA THR A 220 -5.51 -32.03 -3.07
C THR A 220 -5.00 -30.88 -3.93
N GLU A 221 -5.86 -30.31 -4.78
CA GLU A 221 -5.56 -29.06 -5.48
C GLU A 221 -5.37 -27.91 -4.47
N SER A 222 -4.19 -27.27 -4.50
CA SER A 222 -3.82 -26.17 -3.62
C SER A 222 -3.48 -24.91 -4.41
N ILE A 223 -3.73 -23.76 -3.79
CA ILE A 223 -3.35 -22.44 -4.31
C ILE A 223 -1.93 -22.02 -3.88
N ASN A 224 -1.27 -22.82 -3.03
CA ASN A 224 0.02 -22.49 -2.43
C ASN A 224 1.08 -22.10 -3.47
N ASN A 225 1.14 -22.83 -4.59
CA ASN A 225 2.08 -22.56 -5.69
C ASN A 225 1.87 -21.17 -6.32
N PHE A 226 0.61 -20.77 -6.52
CA PHE A 226 0.32 -19.42 -6.97
C PHE A 226 0.69 -18.39 -5.89
N LEU A 227 0.39 -18.65 -4.62
CA LEU A 227 0.70 -17.72 -3.53
C LEU A 227 2.21 -17.55 -3.28
N SER A 228 3.03 -18.58 -3.56
CA SER A 228 4.48 -18.50 -3.45
C SER A 228 5.11 -17.80 -4.66
N SER A 229 4.71 -18.17 -5.88
CA SER A 229 5.46 -17.80 -7.08
C SER A 229 4.69 -16.90 -8.06
N GLY A 230 3.37 -17.04 -8.14
CA GLY A 230 2.51 -16.29 -9.08
C GLY A 230 1.93 -14.99 -8.53
N LEU A 231 1.85 -14.85 -7.20
CA LEU A 231 1.21 -13.73 -6.51
C LEU A 231 1.85 -12.39 -6.90
N LEU A 232 3.14 -12.40 -7.20
CA LEU A 232 3.92 -11.23 -7.52
C LEU A 232 3.48 -10.56 -8.83
N LEU A 233 3.25 -11.37 -9.87
CA LEU A 233 2.64 -10.90 -11.11
C LEU A 233 1.20 -10.43 -10.87
N GLY A 234 0.48 -11.08 -9.96
CA GLY A 234 -0.82 -10.63 -9.49
C GLY A 234 -0.76 -9.21 -8.91
N ILE A 235 0.12 -8.97 -7.94
CA ILE A 235 0.31 -7.65 -7.31
C ILE A 235 0.73 -6.60 -8.35
N PHE A 236 1.63 -6.95 -9.28
CA PHE A 236 1.98 -6.09 -10.39
C PHE A 236 0.74 -5.62 -11.18
N LEU A 237 -0.10 -6.56 -11.61
CA LEU A 237 -1.33 -6.25 -12.36
C LEU A 237 -2.36 -5.48 -11.51
N LEU A 238 -2.43 -5.77 -10.21
CA LEU A 238 -3.29 -5.09 -9.25
C LEU A 238 -3.01 -3.57 -9.19
N PHE A 239 -1.76 -3.15 -9.34
CA PHE A 239 -1.40 -1.73 -9.37
C PHE A 239 -1.41 -1.13 -10.78
N VAL A 240 -0.90 -1.86 -11.78
CA VAL A 240 -0.85 -1.36 -13.16
C VAL A 240 -2.24 -1.10 -13.71
N LEU A 241 -3.17 -2.05 -13.62
CA LEU A 241 -4.45 -1.95 -14.32
C LEU A 241 -5.29 -0.76 -13.82
N PRO A 242 -5.50 -0.57 -12.50
CA PRO A 242 -6.18 0.62 -11.99
C PRO A 242 -5.39 1.91 -12.24
N GLY A 243 -4.05 1.86 -12.14
CA GLY A 243 -3.17 2.99 -12.42
C GLY A 243 -3.33 3.51 -13.84
N LEU A 244 -3.29 2.61 -14.82
CA LEU A 244 -3.54 2.93 -16.24
C LEU A 244 -4.93 3.51 -16.44
N ALA A 245 -5.97 2.86 -15.91
CA ALA A 245 -7.35 3.32 -16.04
C ALA A 245 -7.53 4.75 -15.48
N TYR A 246 -6.92 5.03 -14.33
CA TYR A 246 -6.87 6.37 -13.75
C TYR A 246 -6.14 7.34 -14.67
N GLY A 247 -4.90 7.01 -15.06
CA GLY A 247 -4.01 7.85 -15.86
C GLY A 247 -4.59 8.24 -17.22
N ILE A 248 -5.27 7.31 -17.90
CA ILE A 248 -6.00 7.55 -19.15
C ILE A 248 -7.16 8.50 -18.89
N THR A 249 -7.94 8.29 -17.82
CA THR A 249 -9.12 9.11 -17.53
C THR A 249 -8.76 10.55 -17.19
N VAL A 250 -7.67 10.77 -16.46
CA VAL A 250 -7.18 12.12 -16.11
C VAL A 250 -6.31 12.75 -17.19
N GLY A 251 -6.06 12.04 -18.30
CA GLY A 251 -5.28 12.54 -19.43
C GLY A 251 -3.77 12.67 -19.17
N LYS A 252 -3.26 12.02 -18.11
CA LYS A 252 -1.81 11.87 -17.87
C LYS A 252 -1.19 10.90 -18.87
N ILE A 253 -1.91 9.84 -19.22
CA ILE A 253 -1.53 8.89 -20.26
C ILE A 253 -2.33 9.27 -21.51
N LYS A 254 -1.63 9.77 -22.53
CA LYS A 254 -2.26 10.26 -23.77
C LYS A 254 -2.21 9.25 -24.91
N ASN A 255 -1.16 8.44 -25.01
CA ASN A 255 -0.99 7.39 -26.02
C ASN A 255 -0.39 6.12 -25.38
N PHE A 256 -0.84 4.95 -25.82
CA PHE A 256 -0.04 3.72 -25.75
C PHE A 256 0.72 3.64 -27.07
N PHE A 257 2.05 3.72 -27.00
CA PHE A 257 3.02 3.62 -28.10
C PHE A 257 2.51 3.99 -29.50
#